data_AF-A0A957H5Q1-F1
#
_entry.id   AF-A0A957H5Q1-F1
#
_cell.length_a   1.000
_cell.length_b   1.000
_cell.length_c   1.000
_cell.angle_alpha   90.00
_cell.angle_beta   90.00
_cell.angle_gamma   90.00
#
_symmetry.space_group_name_H-M   'P 1'
#
loop_
_entity.id
_entity.type
_entity.pdbx_description
1 polymer ?
#
loop_
_entity_poly.entity_id
_entity_poly.type
_entity_poly.pdbx_seq_one_letter_code
_entity_poly.pdbx_strand_id
1 'polypeptide(L)'
;EEHAGWEQTGGPPPPMVRFMQSAWETAWRGKYALLTHDWPTFGQLMNRNHAIVDEMMNYCGFSDGAGWANNHLIQSALALGALGAKLTGAGGGGSVFALVPPEQQAEFLTGWRQVAAEAGLGEARFFVPELAQKGLIVEQVS
;
A
#
# COMPACT_ATOMS: atom_id res chain seq x y z
N GLU A 1 15.11 21.59 -9.65
CA GLU A 1 15.40 22.89 -9.01
C GLU A 1 15.60 22.76 -7.50
N GLU A 2 14.72 22.06 -6.78
CA GLU A 2 14.80 21.84 -5.32
C GLU A 2 16.13 21.22 -4.83
N HIS A 3 16.60 20.13 -5.46
CA HIS A 3 17.86 19.47 -5.07
C HIS A 3 19.09 20.37 -5.25
N ALA A 4 19.19 21.04 -6.41
CA ALA A 4 20.29 21.95 -6.71
C ALA A 4 20.35 23.15 -5.75
N GLY A 5 19.18 23.60 -5.26
CA GLY A 5 19.11 24.61 -4.21
C GLY A 5 19.62 24.08 -2.85
N TRP A 6 19.20 22.87 -2.46
CA TRP A 6 19.64 22.25 -1.20
C TRP A 6 21.15 21.99 -1.14
N GLU A 7 21.76 21.54 -2.24
CA GLU A 7 23.23 21.35 -2.32
C GLU A 7 24.02 22.64 -2.04
N GLN A 8 23.43 23.80 -2.32
CA GLN A 8 24.07 25.10 -2.12
C GLN A 8 23.83 25.67 -0.72
N THR A 9 22.64 25.47 -0.15
CA THR A 9 22.25 26.09 1.13
C THR A 9 22.48 25.19 2.35
N GLY A 10 22.60 23.86 2.14
CA GLY A 10 22.56 22.89 3.23
C GLY A 10 21.22 22.86 3.97
N GLY A 11 21.20 22.22 5.15
CA GLY A 11 20.00 22.10 5.99
C GLY A 11 19.27 20.75 5.86
N PRO A 12 18.03 20.65 6.36
CA PRO A 12 17.28 19.39 6.32
C PRO A 12 17.06 18.90 4.87
N PRO A 13 17.04 17.58 4.62
CA PRO A 13 16.88 17.05 3.27
C PRO A 13 15.60 17.57 2.59
N PRO A 14 15.59 17.71 1.25
CA PRO A 14 14.41 18.12 0.50
C PRO A 14 13.18 17.24 0.80
N PRO A 15 11.94 17.78 0.84
CA PRO A 15 10.70 17.02 1.01
C PRO A 15 10.68 15.64 0.33
N MET A 16 11.00 15.57 -0.97
CA MET A 16 11.02 14.31 -1.71
C MET A 16 11.96 13.26 -1.09
N VAL A 17 13.16 13.70 -0.68
CA VAL A 17 14.14 12.81 -0.03
C VAL A 17 13.60 12.32 1.31
N ARG A 18 12.92 13.16 2.08
CA ARG A 18 12.32 12.78 3.37
C ARG A 18 11.17 11.78 3.21
N PHE A 19 10.33 11.95 2.19
CA PHE A 19 9.29 10.97 1.86
C PHE A 19 9.89 9.62 1.52
N MET A 20 10.88 9.59 0.61
CA MET A 20 11.56 8.36 0.22
C MET A 20 12.28 7.68 1.39
N GLN A 21 12.94 8.45 2.27
CA GLN A 21 13.56 7.94 3.50
C GLN A 21 12.52 7.32 4.44
N SER A 22 11.37 7.97 4.63
CA SER A 22 10.31 7.48 5.52
C SER A 22 9.61 6.23 4.94
N ALA A 23 9.38 6.20 3.62
CA ALA A 23 8.85 5.03 2.91
C ALA A 23 9.84 3.85 2.98
N TRP A 24 11.15 4.12 2.85
CA TRP A 24 12.20 3.12 3.04
C TRP A 24 12.22 2.58 4.48
N GLU A 25 12.15 3.45 5.48
CA GLU A 25 12.21 3.04 6.88
C GLU A 25 11.04 2.12 7.26
N THR A 26 9.83 2.46 6.81
CA THR A 26 8.65 1.62 7.00
C THR A 26 8.79 0.26 6.32
N ALA A 27 9.37 0.21 5.12
CA ALA A 27 9.66 -1.06 4.42
C ALA A 27 10.72 -1.90 5.14
N TRP A 28 11.80 -1.27 5.60
CA TRP A 28 12.88 -1.94 6.34
C TRP A 28 12.39 -2.54 7.66
N ARG A 29 11.70 -1.74 8.48
CA ARG A 29 11.08 -2.22 9.73
C ARG A 29 9.99 -3.25 9.44
N GLY A 30 9.24 -3.06 8.35
CA GLY A 30 8.19 -3.98 7.92
C GLY A 30 8.74 -5.36 7.60
N LYS A 31 9.90 -5.44 6.93
CA LYS A 31 10.60 -6.71 6.71
C LYS A 31 10.92 -7.41 8.04
N TYR A 32 11.42 -6.68 9.03
CA TYR A 32 11.73 -7.27 10.34
C TYR A 32 10.45 -7.81 11.01
N ALA A 33 9.40 -6.99 11.11
CA ALA A 33 8.12 -7.38 11.69
C ALA A 33 7.51 -8.60 10.99
N LEU A 34 7.57 -8.65 9.65
CA LEU A 34 7.13 -9.77 8.84
C LEU A 34 7.89 -11.06 9.19
N LEU A 35 9.23 -11.00 9.24
CA LEU A 35 10.08 -12.16 9.53
C LEU A 35 9.94 -12.66 10.97
N THR A 36 9.55 -11.79 11.91
CA THR A 36 9.29 -12.16 13.31
C THR A 36 7.82 -12.46 13.59
N HIS A 37 6.97 -12.50 12.55
CA HIS A 37 5.52 -12.72 12.66
C HIS A 37 4.80 -11.71 13.58
N ASP A 38 5.32 -10.49 13.70
CA ASP A 38 4.66 -9.38 14.39
C ASP A 38 3.65 -8.72 13.44
N TRP A 39 2.52 -9.40 13.23
CA TRP A 39 1.48 -8.98 12.30
C TRP A 39 0.85 -7.62 12.63
N PRO A 40 0.57 -7.28 13.91
CA PRO A 40 0.08 -5.95 14.26
C PRO A 40 1.06 -4.84 13.86
N THR A 41 2.35 -4.99 14.18
CA THR A 41 3.36 -4.00 13.79
C THR A 41 3.52 -3.94 12.27
N PHE A 42 3.53 -5.09 11.59
CA PHE A 42 3.62 -5.15 10.13
C PHE A 42 2.46 -4.40 9.46
N GLY A 43 1.22 -4.62 9.92
CA GLY A 43 0.03 -3.91 9.43
C GLY A 43 0.09 -2.40 9.68
N GLN A 44 0.51 -1.97 10.88
CA GLN A 44 0.70 -0.54 11.19
C GLN A 44 1.75 0.11 10.27
N LEU A 45 2.84 -0.60 9.96
CA LEU A 45 3.88 -0.13 9.05
C LEU A 45 3.38 -0.06 7.59
N MET A 46 2.50 -0.96 7.17
CA MET A 46 1.82 -0.85 5.86
C MET A 46 0.98 0.43 5.78
N ASN A 47 0.18 0.72 6.81
CA ASN A 47 -0.67 1.91 6.87
C ASN A 47 0.17 3.19 6.85
N ARG A 48 1.25 3.22 7.65
CA ARG A 48 2.15 4.37 7.68
C ARG A 48 2.84 4.57 6.34
N ASN A 49 3.29 3.49 5.70
CA ASN A 49 3.89 3.55 4.37
C ASN A 49 2.90 4.12 3.34
N HIS A 50 1.65 3.66 3.33
CA HIS A 50 0.61 4.19 2.45
C HIS A 50 0.40 5.69 2.66
N ALA A 51 0.24 6.14 3.90
CA ALA A 51 0.06 7.56 4.20
C ALA A 51 1.22 8.43 3.68
N ILE A 52 2.46 7.96 3.81
CA ILE A 52 3.64 8.65 3.26
C ILE A 52 3.58 8.70 1.73
N VAL A 53 3.22 7.60 1.07
CA VAL A 53 3.15 7.55 -0.40
C VAL A 53 2.02 8.43 -0.92
N ASP A 54 0.85 8.42 -0.29
CA ASP A 54 -0.28 9.28 -0.64
C ASP A 54 0.08 10.77 -0.50
N GLU A 55 0.74 11.16 0.59
CA GLU A 55 1.25 12.52 0.79
C GLU A 55 2.32 12.90 -0.26
N MET A 56 3.25 11.98 -0.55
CA MET A 56 4.27 12.17 -1.58
C MET A 56 3.67 12.33 -2.98
N MET A 57 2.60 11.60 -3.30
CA MET A 57 1.89 11.74 -4.58
C MET A 57 1.20 13.10 -4.68
N ASN A 58 0.54 13.56 -3.62
CA ASN A 58 0.00 14.92 -3.57
C ASN A 58 1.10 15.97 -3.79
N TYR A 59 2.26 15.81 -3.15
CA TYR A 59 3.42 16.67 -3.35
C TYR A 59 3.91 16.68 -4.82
N CYS A 60 3.85 15.54 -5.50
CA CYS A 60 4.20 15.41 -6.93
C CYS A 60 3.15 15.99 -7.89
N GLY A 61 2.05 16.57 -7.40
CA GLY A 61 1.01 17.18 -8.23
C GLY A 61 -0.14 16.25 -8.61
N PHE A 62 -0.24 15.06 -8.00
CA PHE A 62 -1.42 14.21 -8.13
C PHE A 62 -2.48 14.68 -7.13
N SER A 63 -3.50 15.40 -7.59
CA SER A 63 -4.51 16.04 -6.72
C SER A 63 -5.30 15.08 -5.82
N ASP A 64 -5.39 13.81 -6.21
CA ASP A 64 -6.10 12.76 -5.46
C ASP A 64 -5.12 11.80 -4.73
N GLY A 65 -3.83 12.16 -4.63
CA GLY A 65 -2.79 11.31 -4.07
C GLY A 65 -2.71 9.95 -4.77
N ALA A 66 -2.88 8.87 -4.00
CA ALA A 66 -2.95 7.49 -4.47
C ALA A 66 -4.20 7.17 -5.31
N GLY A 67 -5.14 8.11 -5.41
CA GLY A 67 -6.40 8.01 -6.13
C GLY A 67 -7.57 7.73 -5.20
N TRP A 68 -8.71 8.38 -5.46
CA TRP A 68 -9.92 8.28 -4.63
C TRP A 68 -10.35 6.82 -4.37
N ALA A 69 -10.43 6.00 -5.42
CA ALA A 69 -10.88 4.61 -5.30
C ALA A 69 -9.95 3.78 -4.41
N ASN A 70 -8.62 3.95 -4.57
CA ASN A 70 -7.63 3.25 -3.75
C ASN A 70 -7.74 3.69 -2.28
N ASN A 71 -7.78 4.99 -2.03
CA ASN A 71 -7.90 5.54 -0.69
C ASN A 71 -9.20 5.10 -0.02
N HIS A 72 -10.32 5.08 -0.75
CA HIS A 72 -11.59 4.59 -0.24
C HIS A 72 -11.51 3.11 0.17
N LEU A 73 -10.99 2.24 -0.70
CA LEU A 73 -10.84 0.81 -0.42
C LEU A 73 -9.88 0.53 0.74
N ILE A 74 -8.81 1.31 0.90
CA ILE A 74 -7.87 1.20 2.01
C ILE A 74 -8.55 1.57 3.32
N GLN A 75 -9.24 2.71 3.37
CA GLN A 75 -9.94 3.14 4.58
C GLN A 75 -11.05 2.16 4.97
N SER A 76 -11.81 1.65 4.00
CA SER A 76 -12.83 0.65 4.27
C SER A 76 -12.25 -0.68 4.77
N ALA A 77 -11.10 -1.11 4.22
CA ALA A 77 -10.43 -2.31 4.71
C ALA A 77 -10.03 -2.16 6.19
N LEU A 78 -9.48 -1.00 6.57
CA LEU A 78 -9.14 -0.73 7.96
C LEU A 78 -10.37 -0.68 8.86
N ALA A 79 -11.46 -0.05 8.42
CA ALA A 79 -12.73 0.00 9.14
C ALA A 79 -13.36 -1.40 9.34
N LEU A 80 -13.13 -2.33 8.41
CA LEU A 80 -13.57 -3.72 8.48
C LEU A 80 -12.63 -4.63 9.29
N GLY A 81 -11.58 -4.08 9.92
CA GLY A 81 -10.70 -4.82 10.83
C GLY A 81 -9.41 -5.37 10.20
N ALA A 82 -9.04 -4.95 8.98
CA ALA A 82 -7.71 -5.27 8.46
C ALA A 82 -6.62 -4.71 9.39
N LEU A 83 -5.58 -5.51 9.67
CA LEU A 83 -4.41 -5.09 10.44
C LEU A 83 -3.63 -3.99 9.71
N GLY A 84 -3.64 -4.02 8.38
CA GLY A 84 -3.11 -2.95 7.55
C GLY A 84 -3.59 -3.04 6.11
N ALA A 85 -3.62 -1.91 5.41
CA ALA A 85 -3.96 -1.84 4.00
C ALA A 85 -3.13 -0.76 3.29
N LYS A 86 -2.73 -1.02 2.05
CA LYS A 86 -1.94 -0.09 1.25
C LYS A 86 -2.12 -0.29 -0.25
N LEU A 87 -1.84 0.74 -1.02
CA LEU A 87 -1.69 0.62 -2.48
C LEU A 87 -0.54 -0.31 -2.84
N THR A 88 -0.62 -0.94 -4.02
CA THR A 88 0.52 -1.61 -4.67
C THR A 88 0.73 -1.05 -6.08
N GLY A 89 1.99 -1.03 -6.53
CA GLY A 89 2.41 -0.35 -7.76
C GLY A 89 2.76 1.13 -7.53
N ALA A 90 2.79 1.91 -8.62
CA ALA A 90 3.26 3.29 -8.60
C ALA A 90 2.18 4.33 -8.18
N GLY A 91 0.90 3.93 -8.10
CA GLY A 91 -0.24 4.83 -7.83
C GLY A 91 -0.91 5.37 -9.11
N GLY A 92 -2.03 6.11 -8.94
CA GLY A 92 -2.84 6.66 -10.06
C GLY A 92 -3.96 5.74 -10.56
N GLY A 93 -4.30 4.71 -9.78
CA GLY A 93 -5.16 3.57 -10.12
C GLY A 93 -4.54 2.26 -9.62
N GLY A 94 -5.15 1.12 -9.93
CA GLY A 94 -4.53 -0.20 -9.72
C GLY A 94 -5.12 -1.01 -8.56
N SER A 95 -4.24 -1.63 -7.78
CA SER A 95 -4.62 -2.65 -6.78
C SER A 95 -4.27 -2.20 -5.36
N VAL A 96 -5.05 -2.68 -4.41
CA VAL A 96 -4.85 -2.49 -2.97
C VAL A 96 -4.61 -3.85 -2.33
N PHE A 97 -3.69 -3.91 -1.35
CA PHE A 97 -3.53 -5.05 -0.46
C PHE A 97 -4.11 -4.74 0.90
N ALA A 98 -4.81 -5.71 1.49
CA ALA A 98 -5.24 -5.70 2.88
C ALA A 98 -4.69 -6.94 3.59
N LEU A 99 -4.10 -6.74 4.76
CA LEU A 99 -3.62 -7.79 5.67
C LEU A 99 -4.74 -8.08 6.68
N VAL A 100 -5.28 -9.29 6.62
CA VAL A 100 -6.44 -9.70 7.41
C VAL A 100 -6.12 -11.01 8.11
N PRO A 101 -6.50 -11.19 9.39
CA PRO A 101 -6.38 -12.47 10.06
C PRO A 101 -7.18 -13.57 9.31
N PRO A 102 -6.61 -14.77 9.11
CA PRO A 102 -7.25 -15.82 8.30
C PRO A 102 -8.69 -16.16 8.74
N GLU A 103 -8.95 -16.12 10.05
CA GLU A 103 -10.26 -16.41 10.63
C GLU A 103 -11.33 -15.36 10.30
N GLN A 104 -10.94 -14.15 9.89
CA GLN A 104 -11.85 -13.06 9.52
C GLN A 104 -12.00 -12.92 7.99
N GLN A 105 -11.24 -13.69 7.20
CA GLN A 105 -11.12 -13.49 5.75
C GLN A 105 -12.46 -13.50 5.01
N ALA A 106 -13.35 -14.45 5.31
CA ALA A 106 -14.61 -14.60 4.58
C ALA A 106 -15.59 -13.45 4.85
N GLU A 107 -15.73 -13.06 6.11
CA GLU A 107 -16.55 -11.93 6.54
C GLU A 107 -16.00 -10.62 5.97
N PHE A 108 -14.69 -10.41 6.11
CA PHE A 108 -13.98 -9.26 5.57
C PHE A 108 -14.22 -9.10 4.05
N LEU A 109 -14.03 -10.16 3.26
CA LEU A 109 -14.22 -10.10 1.81
C LEU A 109 -15.66 -9.76 1.43
N THR A 110 -16.64 -10.25 2.20
CA THR A 110 -18.05 -9.95 1.97
C THR A 110 -18.32 -8.47 2.20
N GLY A 111 -17.90 -7.94 3.36
CA GLY A 111 -18.05 -6.51 3.67
C GLY A 111 -17.28 -5.60 2.71
N TRP A 112 -16.07 -5.99 2.33
CA TRP A 112 -15.22 -5.16 1.47
C TRP A 112 -15.76 -5.07 0.04
N ARG A 113 -16.34 -6.16 -0.48
CA ARG A 113 -17.08 -6.16 -1.76
C ARG A 113 -18.33 -5.29 -1.69
N GLN A 114 -19.05 -5.34 -0.57
CA GLN A 114 -20.24 -4.51 -0.37
C GLN A 114 -19.89 -3.02 -0.40
N VAL A 115 -18.86 -2.59 0.35
CA VAL A 115 -18.42 -1.20 0.36
C VAL A 115 -17.98 -0.74 -1.04
N ALA A 116 -17.26 -1.59 -1.79
CA ALA A 116 -16.89 -1.27 -3.16
C ALA A 116 -18.11 -1.10 -4.09
N ALA A 117 -19.11 -1.97 -3.97
CA ALA A 117 -20.34 -1.86 -4.74
C ALA A 117 -21.12 -0.57 -4.41
N GLU A 118 -21.24 -0.24 -3.13
CA GLU A 118 -21.89 1.00 -2.65
C GLU A 118 -21.16 2.26 -3.12
N ALA A 119 -19.84 2.18 -3.29
CA ALA A 119 -19.01 3.25 -3.85
C ALA A 119 -19.04 3.33 -5.39
N GLY A 120 -19.82 2.48 -6.07
CA GLY A 120 -19.88 2.44 -7.54
C GLY A 120 -18.69 1.76 -8.21
N LEU A 121 -17.85 1.04 -7.45
CA LEU A 121 -16.69 0.29 -7.94
C LEU A 121 -17.08 -1.14 -8.39
N GLY A 122 -18.13 -1.27 -9.20
CA GLY A 122 -18.69 -2.57 -9.60
C GLY A 122 -17.74 -3.47 -10.41
N GLU A 123 -16.74 -2.88 -11.07
CA GLU A 123 -15.71 -3.59 -11.84
C GLU A 123 -14.50 -4.04 -10.98
N ALA A 124 -14.46 -3.65 -9.70
CA ALA A 124 -13.38 -4.04 -8.81
C ALA A 124 -13.37 -5.57 -8.60
N ARG A 125 -12.18 -6.17 -8.75
CA ARG A 125 -11.98 -7.62 -8.57
C ARG A 125 -11.24 -7.89 -7.28
N PHE A 126 -11.77 -8.83 -6.50
CA PHE A 126 -11.23 -9.21 -5.20
C PHE A 126 -10.66 -10.61 -5.25
N PHE A 127 -9.40 -10.76 -4.81
CA PHE A 127 -8.66 -12.02 -4.81
C PHE A 127 -8.17 -12.33 -3.41
N VAL A 128 -8.08 -13.62 -3.09
CA VAL A 128 -7.27 -14.13 -1.98
C VAL A 128 -5.99 -14.68 -2.60
N PRO A 129 -4.89 -13.92 -2.60
CA PRO A 129 -3.67 -14.34 -3.26
C PRO A 129 -2.95 -15.44 -2.46
N GLU A 130 -2.36 -16.38 -3.17
CA GLU A 130 -1.44 -17.37 -2.61
C GLU A 130 0.01 -17.03 -2.99
N LEU A 131 0.96 -17.38 -2.14
CA LEU A 131 2.38 -17.19 -2.43
C LEU A 131 2.86 -18.21 -3.45
N ALA A 132 3.19 -17.74 -4.65
CA ALA A 132 3.86 -18.56 -5.66
C ALA A 132 5.24 -19.01 -5.17
N GLN A 133 5.48 -20.32 -5.16
CA GLN A 133 6.77 -20.91 -4.72
C GLN A 133 7.86 -20.88 -5.81
N LYS A 134 7.46 -20.63 -7.05
CA LYS A 134 8.36 -20.60 -8.21
C LYS A 134 8.08 -19.34 -9.03
N GLY A 135 9.14 -18.78 -9.60
CA GLY A 135 9.05 -17.73 -10.59
C GLY A 135 8.64 -18.25 -11.98
N LEU A 136 8.90 -17.47 -13.01
CA LEU A 136 8.67 -17.87 -14.41
C LEU A 136 9.48 -19.14 -14.76
N ILE A 137 8.79 -20.17 -15.23
CA ILE A 137 9.40 -21.38 -15.81
C ILE A 137 8.98 -21.44 -17.28
N VAL A 138 9.96 -21.55 -18.18
CA VAL A 138 9.72 -21.70 -19.62
C VAL A 138 10.15 -23.10 -20.02
N GLU A 139 9.21 -23.91 -20.48
CA GLU A 139 9.44 -25.28 -20.94
C GLU A 139 9.15 -25.37 -22.43
N GLN A 140 10.03 -26.03 -23.16
CA GLN A 140 9.80 -26.34 -24.57
C GLN A 140 9.05 -27.67 -24.64
N VAL A 141 7.80 -27.61 -25.11
CA VAL A 141 6.99 -28.82 -25.30
C VAL A 141 7.38 -29.45 -26.63
N SER A 142 7.95 -30.65 -26.58
CA SER A 142 8.30 -31.48 -27.75
C SER A 142 7.11 -32.27 -28.26
#